data_AF-A0A5M9ZKI2-F1
#
_entry.id   AF-A0A5M9ZKI2-F1
#
_cell.length_a   1.000
_cell.length_b   1.000
_cell.length_c   1.000
_cell.angle_alpha   90.00
_cell.angle_beta   90.00
_cell.angle_gamma   90.00
#
_symmetry.space_group_name_H-M   'P 1'
#
loop_
_entity.id
_entity.type
_entity.pdbx_description
1 polymer ?
#
loop_
_entity_poly.entity_id
_entity_poly.type
_entity_poly.pdbx_seq_one_letter_code
_entity_poly.pdbx_strand_id
1 'polypeptide(L)'
;MNDLERQHAIRAESDRNGLHRAWLEDRWLRRRAGADVRARLDAADDPQAAGIPDDLKTGRFGRGRRWVVYWFEPAADGRRRRRKRAFARRADAEAWRAAVGVTGRPGWLDAAAAAAIAAAADRLDPPRGLMIRLLSSMDLSLAELLACDGADVAADGSTLRIRRAHARAEADRRETVPPALRRDLARAARLAGPGPLFAGRRGSRYDHASWSKGVFRPALAAAGLAAAGVTPRMLRGLDADWRGADDDLKGVRLFDADRTAGLLSVTPATLAAWARDGDGVPAILTPAGPRWRQADIEAWIGRHAAAGR
;
A
#
# COMPACT_ATOMS: atom_id res chain seq x y z
N MET A 1 -22.53 -15.23 -24.64
CA MET A 1 -21.77 -15.24 -23.38
C MET A 1 -22.76 -15.01 -22.24
N ASN A 2 -23.07 -16.06 -21.49
CA ASN A 2 -24.08 -15.98 -20.42
C ASN A 2 -23.50 -15.29 -19.17
N ASP A 3 -24.37 -14.87 -18.25
CA ASP A 3 -23.97 -14.09 -17.07
C ASP A 3 -23.01 -14.88 -16.15
N LEU A 4 -23.13 -16.21 -16.14
CA LEU A 4 -22.23 -17.13 -15.44
C LEU A 4 -20.82 -17.14 -16.05
N GLU A 5 -20.69 -17.18 -17.38
CA GLU A 5 -19.41 -17.13 -18.09
C GLU A 5 -18.72 -15.77 -17.92
N ARG A 6 -19.47 -14.67 -17.91
CA ARG A 6 -18.96 -13.34 -17.55
C ARG A 6 -18.48 -13.29 -16.10
N GLN A 7 -19.23 -13.87 -15.17
CA GLN A 7 -18.84 -13.96 -13.76
C GLN A 7 -17.60 -14.83 -13.56
N HIS A 8 -17.46 -15.94 -14.29
CA HIS A 8 -16.27 -16.79 -14.28
C HIS A 8 -15.05 -16.10 -14.90
N ALA A 9 -15.22 -15.34 -15.98
CA ALA A 9 -14.15 -14.57 -16.60
C ALA A 9 -13.66 -13.42 -15.69
N ILE A 10 -14.57 -12.64 -15.11
CA ILE A 10 -14.25 -11.55 -14.18
C ILE A 10 -13.61 -12.08 -12.89
N ARG A 11 -14.02 -13.26 -12.43
CA ARG A 11 -13.43 -13.95 -11.28
C ARG A 11 -12.03 -14.47 -11.59
N ALA A 12 -11.84 -15.10 -12.75
CA ALA A 12 -10.53 -15.53 -13.23
C ALA A 12 -9.58 -14.37 -13.55
N GLU A 13 -10.11 -13.18 -13.86
CA GLU A 13 -9.36 -11.96 -14.08
C GLU A 13 -9.03 -11.22 -12.77
N SER A 14 -9.94 -11.24 -11.79
CA SER A 14 -9.68 -10.77 -10.41
C SER A 14 -8.68 -11.67 -9.68
N ASP A 15 -8.72 -12.98 -9.93
CA ASP A 15 -7.75 -13.96 -9.43
C ASP A 15 -6.38 -13.80 -10.11
N ARG A 16 -6.34 -13.37 -11.39
CA ARG A 16 -5.10 -13.03 -12.13
C ARG A 16 -4.51 -11.67 -11.75
N ASN A 17 -5.33 -10.68 -11.39
CA ASN A 17 -4.91 -9.30 -11.09
C ASN A 17 -4.57 -9.04 -9.61
N GLY A 18 -4.50 -10.08 -8.76
CA GLY A 18 -3.99 -9.93 -7.39
C GLY A 18 -4.80 -9.00 -6.48
N LEU A 19 -6.09 -8.78 -6.77
CA LEU A 19 -6.98 -7.98 -5.92
C LEU A 19 -7.49 -8.80 -4.73
N HIS A 20 -6.55 -9.16 -3.85
CA HIS A 20 -6.76 -9.86 -2.58
C HIS A 20 -7.30 -8.90 -1.51
N ARG A 21 -8.57 -8.50 -1.61
CA ARG A 21 -9.25 -7.68 -0.59
C ARG A 21 -10.44 -8.43 0.00
N ALA A 22 -10.66 -8.28 1.31
CA ALA A 22 -11.93 -8.65 1.91
C ALA A 22 -13.07 -7.91 1.17
N TRP A 23 -14.14 -8.62 0.84
CA TRP A 23 -15.27 -8.07 0.09
C TRP A 23 -16.55 -8.16 0.89
N LEU A 24 -17.45 -7.22 0.63
CA LEU A 24 -18.72 -7.05 1.33
C LEU A 24 -19.86 -7.45 0.38
N GLU A 25 -20.81 -8.22 0.89
CA GLU A 25 -22.00 -8.67 0.18
C GLU A 25 -23.25 -8.21 0.94
N ASP A 26 -24.20 -7.61 0.23
CA ASP A 26 -25.57 -7.41 0.71
C ASP A 26 -26.36 -8.70 0.47
N ARG A 27 -26.81 -9.34 1.54
CA ARG A 27 -27.56 -10.60 1.45
C ARG A 27 -29.04 -10.39 1.29
N TRP A 28 -29.58 -9.19 1.51
CA TRP A 28 -31.02 -8.95 1.49
C TRP A 28 -31.47 -8.38 0.14
N LEU A 29 -30.64 -7.55 -0.47
CA LEU A 29 -30.94 -6.92 -1.76
C LEU A 29 -30.12 -7.51 -2.90
N ARG A 30 -30.71 -7.60 -4.09
CA ARG A 30 -29.99 -7.92 -5.32
C ARG A 30 -29.08 -6.75 -5.71
N ARG A 31 -27.98 -7.03 -6.42
CA ARG A 31 -26.99 -6.01 -6.83
C ARG A 31 -27.60 -4.85 -7.64
N ARG A 32 -28.65 -5.13 -8.43
CA ARG A 32 -29.38 -4.14 -9.24
C ARG A 32 -30.25 -3.15 -8.45
N ALA A 33 -30.43 -3.34 -7.13
CA ALA A 33 -31.16 -2.39 -6.30
C ALA A 33 -30.46 -1.01 -6.31
N GLY A 34 -31.24 0.05 -6.53
CA GLY A 34 -30.76 1.43 -6.56
C GLY A 34 -30.33 1.95 -5.19
N ALA A 35 -29.70 3.12 -5.18
CA ALA A 35 -29.28 3.80 -3.95
C ALA A 35 -30.47 4.21 -3.08
N ASP A 36 -31.60 4.60 -3.70
CA ASP A 36 -32.86 4.96 -3.06
C ASP A 36 -33.48 3.78 -2.28
N VAL A 37 -33.47 2.59 -2.87
CA VAL A 37 -33.97 1.35 -2.26
C VAL A 37 -33.12 0.98 -1.04
N ARG A 38 -31.80 1.14 -1.17
CA ARG A 38 -30.85 0.88 -0.08
C ARG A 38 -31.04 1.87 1.06
N ALA A 39 -31.18 3.16 0.76
CA ALA A 39 -31.41 4.21 1.76
C ALA A 39 -32.72 4.00 2.54
N ARG A 40 -33.81 3.65 1.85
CA ARG A 40 -35.09 3.30 2.49
C ARG A 40 -34.94 2.12 3.45
N LEU A 41 -34.21 1.08 3.04
CA LEU A 41 -33.97 -0.09 3.88
C LEU A 41 -33.01 0.21 5.05
N ASP A 42 -32.05 1.10 4.87
CA ASP A 42 -31.13 1.53 5.93
C ASP A 42 -31.82 2.40 7.00
N ALA A 43 -32.88 3.12 6.63
CA ALA A 43 -33.68 3.95 7.52
C ALA A 43 -34.79 3.19 8.29
N ALA A 44 -35.11 1.96 7.87
CA ALA A 44 -36.19 1.18 8.46
C ALA A 44 -35.68 0.30 9.61
N ASP A 45 -36.36 0.34 10.76
CA ASP A 45 -36.08 -0.56 11.89
C ASP A 45 -36.52 -2.00 11.59
N ASP A 46 -37.66 -2.16 10.89
CA ASP A 46 -38.11 -3.44 10.34
C ASP A 46 -37.91 -3.47 8.82
N PRO A 47 -37.12 -4.41 8.27
CA PRO A 47 -36.93 -4.55 6.83
C PRO A 47 -38.23 -4.82 6.05
N GLN A 48 -39.26 -5.42 6.67
CA GLN A 48 -40.53 -5.67 5.97
C GLN A 48 -41.35 -4.38 5.81
N ALA A 49 -41.21 -3.44 6.74
CA ALA A 49 -41.85 -2.13 6.67
C ALA A 49 -41.20 -1.18 5.63
N ALA A 50 -40.02 -1.52 5.10
CA ALA A 50 -39.26 -0.66 4.18
C ALA A 50 -39.85 -0.55 2.75
N GLY A 51 -40.95 -1.25 2.44
CA GLY A 51 -41.66 -1.12 1.16
C GLY A 51 -40.80 -1.48 -0.07
N ILE A 52 -39.90 -2.46 0.09
CA ILE A 52 -38.98 -2.88 -0.97
C ILE A 52 -39.73 -3.78 -1.98
N PRO A 53 -39.63 -3.54 -3.29
CA PRO A 53 -40.18 -4.43 -4.32
C PRO A 53 -39.58 -5.84 -4.27
N ASP A 54 -40.41 -6.87 -4.45
CA ASP A 54 -40.00 -8.28 -4.31
C ASP A 54 -38.95 -8.72 -5.33
N ASP A 55 -38.96 -8.14 -6.52
CA ASP A 55 -38.00 -8.44 -7.58
C ASP A 55 -36.58 -7.95 -7.23
N LEU A 56 -36.45 -7.02 -6.28
CA LEU A 56 -35.19 -6.51 -5.75
C LEU A 56 -34.72 -7.26 -4.50
N LYS A 57 -35.60 -8.05 -3.87
CA LYS A 57 -35.28 -8.89 -2.72
C LYS A 57 -34.52 -10.14 -3.14
N THR A 58 -33.65 -10.63 -2.27
CA THR A 58 -33.13 -11.99 -2.33
C THR A 58 -34.04 -12.92 -1.51
N GLY A 59 -33.89 -14.24 -1.67
CA GLY A 59 -34.57 -15.21 -0.80
C GLY A 59 -34.14 -15.17 0.68
N ARG A 60 -33.20 -14.30 1.05
CA ARG A 60 -32.73 -14.08 2.43
C ARG A 60 -33.20 -12.74 3.01
N PHE A 61 -34.00 -11.96 2.27
CA PHE A 61 -34.51 -10.67 2.73
C PHE A 61 -35.23 -10.79 4.09
N GLY A 62 -34.88 -9.90 5.02
CA GLY A 62 -35.41 -9.89 6.39
C GLY A 62 -34.99 -11.09 7.25
N ARG A 63 -34.11 -11.99 6.76
CA ARG A 63 -33.66 -13.17 7.51
C ARG A 63 -32.17 -13.06 7.85
N GLY A 64 -31.85 -13.19 9.14
CA GLY A 64 -30.48 -13.13 9.63
C GLY A 64 -29.86 -11.75 9.49
N ARG A 65 -28.53 -11.69 9.31
CA ARG A 65 -27.80 -10.42 9.16
C ARG A 65 -27.66 -10.06 7.67
N ARG A 66 -27.90 -8.78 7.35
CA ARG A 66 -27.87 -8.25 5.97
C ARG A 66 -26.48 -8.26 5.35
N TRP A 67 -25.47 -7.79 6.07
CA TRP A 67 -24.13 -7.59 5.52
C TRP A 67 -23.23 -8.78 5.84
N VAL A 68 -22.47 -9.26 4.86
CA VAL A 68 -21.44 -10.28 5.09
C VAL A 68 -20.13 -9.84 4.48
N VAL A 69 -19.07 -9.89 5.29
CA VAL A 69 -17.70 -9.73 4.83
C VAL A 69 -17.10 -11.11 4.62
N TYR A 70 -16.48 -11.32 3.47
CA TYR A 70 -15.70 -12.51 3.16
C TYR A 70 -14.23 -12.15 3.00
N TRP A 71 -13.36 -13.10 3.32
CA TRP A 71 -11.93 -12.99 3.10
C TRP A 71 -11.32 -14.39 2.90
N PHE A 72 -10.04 -14.45 2.54
CA PHE A 72 -9.28 -15.69 2.48
C PHE A 72 -8.24 -15.71 3.60
N GLU A 73 -8.17 -16.83 4.32
CA GLU A 73 -7.12 -17.14 5.28
C GLU A 73 -6.21 -18.23 4.74
N PRO A 74 -4.92 -18.23 5.11
CA PRO A 74 -4.00 -19.32 4.79
C PRO A 74 -4.31 -20.47 5.74
N ALA A 75 -4.42 -21.68 5.20
CA ALA A 75 -4.47 -22.88 6.01
C ALA A 75 -3.07 -23.48 6.15
N ALA A 76 -2.89 -24.31 7.19
CA ALA A 76 -1.63 -24.98 7.48
C ALA A 76 -1.12 -25.88 6.33
N ASP A 77 -2.01 -26.27 5.41
CA ASP A 77 -1.73 -27.04 4.21
C ASP A 77 -1.28 -26.17 3.01
N GLY A 78 -1.08 -24.87 3.20
CA GLY A 78 -0.72 -23.91 2.16
C GLY A 78 -1.88 -23.51 1.24
N ARG A 79 -3.08 -24.07 1.43
CA ARG A 79 -4.28 -23.70 0.66
C ARG A 79 -4.95 -22.47 1.27
N ARG A 80 -5.70 -21.73 0.45
CA ARG A 80 -6.51 -20.59 0.91
C ARG A 80 -7.90 -21.08 1.31
N ARG A 81 -8.33 -20.78 2.53
CA ARG A 81 -9.70 -21.07 3.00
C ARG A 81 -10.51 -19.79 3.04
N ARG A 82 -11.67 -19.82 2.38
CA ARG A 82 -12.63 -18.71 2.44
C ARG A 82 -13.26 -18.66 3.83
N ARG A 83 -13.21 -17.49 4.45
CA ARG A 83 -13.89 -17.15 5.69
C ARG A 83 -14.98 -16.13 5.44
N LYS A 84 -15.89 -16.01 6.40
CA LYS A 84 -17.01 -15.06 6.35
C LYS A 84 -17.43 -14.64 7.75
N ARG A 85 -17.91 -13.40 7.88
CA ARG A 85 -18.51 -12.86 9.11
C ARG A 85 -19.68 -11.94 8.75
N ALA A 86 -20.78 -12.05 9.51
CA ALA A 86 -22.03 -11.36 9.23
C ALA A 86 -22.32 -10.22 10.22
N PHE A 87 -22.91 -9.14 9.72
CA PHE A 87 -23.13 -7.87 10.40
C PHE A 87 -24.54 -7.34 10.13
N ALA A 88 -25.14 -6.74 11.16
CA ALA A 88 -26.45 -6.09 11.03
C ALA A 88 -26.32 -4.74 10.31
N ARG A 89 -25.35 -3.91 10.72
CA ARG A 89 -25.10 -2.59 10.13
C ARG A 89 -23.99 -2.63 9.09
N ARG A 90 -24.12 -1.77 8.08
CA ARG A 90 -23.13 -1.63 7.00
C ARG A 90 -21.82 -1.03 7.53
N ALA A 91 -21.91 0.00 8.37
CA ALA A 91 -20.75 0.65 8.96
C ALA A 91 -19.86 -0.34 9.73
N ASP A 92 -20.44 -1.21 10.55
CA ASP A 92 -19.69 -2.27 11.27
C ASP A 92 -19.02 -3.26 10.32
N ALA A 93 -19.71 -3.60 9.22
CA ALA A 93 -19.19 -4.49 8.19
C ALA A 93 -18.05 -3.85 7.39
N GLU A 94 -18.15 -2.55 7.10
CA GLU A 94 -17.09 -1.78 6.42
C GLU A 94 -15.89 -1.55 7.35
N ALA A 95 -16.13 -1.24 8.63
CA ALA A 95 -15.09 -1.16 9.65
C ALA A 95 -14.38 -2.52 9.83
N TRP A 96 -15.12 -3.62 9.87
CA TRP A 96 -14.54 -4.97 9.91
C TRP A 96 -13.81 -5.34 8.61
N ARG A 97 -14.35 -4.97 7.45
CA ARG A 97 -13.69 -5.20 6.15
C ARG A 97 -12.38 -4.42 6.07
N ALA A 98 -12.36 -3.18 6.55
CA ALA A 98 -11.15 -2.38 6.69
C ALA A 98 -10.20 -3.04 7.68
N ALA A 99 -10.69 -3.43 8.86
CA ALA A 99 -9.91 -4.10 9.89
C ALA A 99 -9.30 -5.40 9.37
N VAL A 100 -10.04 -6.34 8.79
CA VAL A 100 -9.50 -7.59 8.21
C VAL A 100 -8.66 -7.32 6.96
N GLY A 101 -8.93 -6.22 6.25
CA GLY A 101 -8.05 -5.70 5.19
C GLY A 101 -6.70 -5.17 5.71
N VAL A 102 -6.62 -4.83 7.00
CA VAL A 102 -5.47 -4.29 7.74
C VAL A 102 -4.81 -5.35 8.65
N THR A 103 -5.58 -6.30 9.22
CA THR A 103 -5.14 -7.31 10.20
C THR A 103 -5.17 -8.74 9.64
N GLY A 104 -5.56 -8.92 8.37
CA GLY A 104 -5.75 -10.21 7.72
C GLY A 104 -5.16 -10.31 6.32
N ARG A 105 -3.91 -9.85 6.10
CA ARG A 105 -3.18 -10.12 4.85
C ARG A 105 -2.09 -11.18 5.05
N PRO A 106 -2.36 -12.46 4.73
CA PRO A 106 -1.33 -13.33 4.21
C PRO A 106 -1.02 -12.84 2.81
N GLY A 107 0.17 -12.28 2.64
CA GLY A 107 0.66 -11.93 1.32
C GLY A 107 0.58 -10.45 0.95
N TRP A 108 0.74 -9.52 1.91
CA TRP A 108 1.35 -8.23 1.62
C TRP A 108 2.42 -7.94 2.66
N LEU A 109 3.53 -7.38 2.17
CA LEU A 109 4.60 -6.84 2.99
C LEU A 109 4.30 -5.34 3.14
N ASP A 110 4.18 -4.83 4.35
CA ASP A 110 4.07 -3.38 4.59
C ASP A 110 5.47 -2.75 4.73
N ALA A 111 5.54 -1.43 4.79
CA ALA A 111 6.80 -0.69 4.94
C ALA A 111 7.58 -1.13 6.20
N ALA A 112 6.88 -1.40 7.30
CA ALA A 112 7.49 -1.83 8.56
C ALA A 112 8.11 -3.24 8.43
N ALA A 113 7.41 -4.17 7.79
CA ALA A 113 7.90 -5.51 7.51
C ALA A 113 9.05 -5.48 6.49
N ALA A 114 8.98 -4.64 5.45
CA ALA A 114 10.09 -4.43 4.53
C ALA A 114 11.33 -3.87 5.24
N ALA A 115 11.15 -2.89 6.13
CA ALA A 115 12.20 -2.35 6.97
C ALA A 115 12.79 -3.41 7.92
N ALA A 116 11.95 -4.27 8.51
CA ALA A 116 12.39 -5.38 9.36
C ALA A 116 13.23 -6.41 8.57
N ILE A 117 12.82 -6.77 7.36
CA ILE A 117 13.59 -7.65 6.46
C ILE A 117 14.90 -6.97 6.05
N ALA A 118 14.89 -5.68 5.73
CA ALA A 118 16.11 -4.93 5.39
C ALA A 118 17.10 -4.88 6.55
N ALA A 119 16.63 -4.58 7.77
CA ALA A 119 17.44 -4.57 8.98
C ALA A 119 17.98 -5.96 9.35
N ALA A 120 17.22 -7.02 9.06
CA ALA A 120 17.69 -8.40 9.20
C ALA A 120 18.77 -8.74 8.15
N ALA A 121 18.61 -8.26 6.91
CA ALA A 121 19.61 -8.44 5.85
C ALA A 121 20.90 -7.64 6.11
N ASP A 122 20.80 -6.41 6.64
CA ASP A 122 21.97 -5.61 7.03
C ASP A 122 22.86 -6.33 8.04
N ARG A 123 22.25 -7.03 9.00
CA ARG A 123 22.97 -7.86 9.99
C ARG A 123 23.70 -9.06 9.39
N LEU A 124 23.25 -9.53 8.22
CA LEU A 124 23.95 -10.58 7.48
C LEU A 124 25.11 -10.01 6.66
N ASP A 125 24.86 -8.89 5.98
CA ASP A 125 25.78 -8.21 5.06
C ASP A 125 25.16 -6.86 4.61
N PRO A 126 25.72 -5.69 4.93
CA PRO A 126 25.10 -4.39 4.66
C PRO A 126 24.63 -4.12 3.21
N PRO A 127 25.36 -4.54 2.15
CA PRO A 127 24.87 -4.43 0.78
C PRO A 127 23.54 -5.15 0.52
N ARG A 128 23.24 -6.21 1.28
CA ARG A 128 22.00 -6.99 1.12
C ARG A 128 20.76 -6.24 1.61
N GLY A 129 20.85 -5.52 2.72
CA GLY A 129 19.75 -4.68 3.20
C GLY A 129 19.48 -3.50 2.28
N LEU A 130 20.53 -2.93 1.66
CA LEU A 130 20.37 -1.90 0.63
C LEU A 130 19.55 -2.40 -0.57
N MET A 131 19.76 -3.64 -1.03
CA MET A 131 18.96 -4.20 -2.13
C MET A 131 17.47 -4.24 -1.80
N ILE A 132 17.12 -4.66 -0.58
CA ILE A 132 15.73 -4.73 -0.10
C ILE A 132 15.12 -3.33 -0.01
N ARG A 133 15.86 -2.34 0.53
CA ARG A 133 15.41 -0.93 0.58
C ARG A 133 15.21 -0.31 -0.80
N LEU A 134 16.08 -0.59 -1.76
CA LEU A 134 15.92 -0.10 -3.13
C LEU A 134 14.69 -0.71 -3.80
N LEU A 135 14.44 -2.01 -3.60
CA LEU A 135 13.21 -2.66 -4.12
C LEU A 135 11.95 -2.11 -3.44
N SER A 136 11.99 -1.85 -2.12
CA SER A 136 10.85 -1.28 -1.39
C SER A 136 10.58 0.15 -1.75
N SER A 137 11.63 0.95 -1.92
CA SER A 137 11.50 2.41 -2.06
C SER A 137 11.46 2.89 -3.49
N MET A 138 11.73 2.03 -4.47
CA MET A 138 11.75 2.41 -5.88
C MET A 138 10.90 1.45 -6.69
N ASP A 139 10.35 1.91 -7.80
CA ASP A 139 9.63 1.04 -8.73
C ASP A 139 10.60 0.21 -9.58
N LEU A 140 11.35 -0.66 -8.90
CA LEU A 140 12.35 -1.55 -9.47
C LEU A 140 11.87 -3.00 -9.40
N SER A 141 11.95 -3.72 -10.51
CA SER A 141 11.94 -5.18 -10.44
C SER A 141 13.29 -5.70 -9.93
N LEU A 142 13.28 -6.91 -9.35
CA LEU A 142 14.51 -7.58 -8.95
C LEU A 142 15.46 -7.76 -10.15
N ALA A 143 14.94 -8.09 -11.33
CA ALA A 143 15.76 -8.24 -12.54
C ALA A 143 16.46 -6.94 -12.94
N GLU A 144 15.77 -5.80 -12.90
CA GLU A 144 16.36 -4.48 -13.18
C GLU A 144 17.46 -4.13 -12.16
N LEU A 145 17.19 -4.34 -10.87
CA LEU A 145 18.19 -4.06 -9.83
C LEU A 145 19.43 -4.95 -9.97
N LEU A 146 19.23 -6.24 -10.23
CA LEU A 146 20.32 -7.20 -10.40
C LEU A 146 21.14 -6.95 -11.67
N ALA A 147 20.58 -6.29 -12.68
CA ALA A 147 21.28 -5.92 -13.91
C ALA A 147 22.12 -4.65 -13.79
N CYS A 148 21.96 -3.86 -12.72
CA CYS A 148 22.71 -2.62 -12.52
C CYS A 148 24.20 -2.89 -12.23
N ASP A 149 25.06 -2.01 -12.74
CA ASP A 149 26.49 -1.96 -12.45
C ASP A 149 26.84 -0.73 -11.62
N GLY A 150 28.03 -0.69 -11.01
CA GLY A 150 28.47 0.49 -10.27
C GLY A 150 28.49 1.75 -11.14
N ALA A 151 28.80 1.62 -12.44
CA ALA A 151 28.78 2.71 -13.42
C ALA A 151 27.37 3.25 -13.74
N ASP A 152 26.30 2.54 -13.35
CA ASP A 152 24.93 3.01 -13.55
C ASP A 152 24.46 3.99 -12.46
N VAL A 153 25.27 4.20 -11.42
CA VAL A 153 24.96 5.08 -10.28
C VAL A 153 25.72 6.40 -10.43
N ALA A 154 25.02 7.52 -10.24
CA ALA A 154 25.68 8.83 -10.14
C ALA A 154 26.68 8.88 -8.97
N ALA A 155 27.73 9.69 -9.07
CA ALA A 155 28.82 9.72 -8.08
C ALA A 155 28.38 10.05 -6.64
N ASP A 156 27.28 10.80 -6.51
CA ASP A 156 26.62 11.19 -5.26
C ASP A 156 25.47 10.24 -4.86
N GLY A 157 25.18 9.23 -5.69
CA GLY A 157 24.10 8.28 -5.51
C GLY A 157 22.70 8.85 -5.75
N SER A 158 22.55 10.05 -6.31
CA SER A 158 21.25 10.70 -6.50
C SER A 158 20.36 10.01 -7.52
N THR A 159 20.99 9.31 -8.47
CA THR A 159 20.34 8.79 -9.67
C THR A 159 20.87 7.38 -9.96
N LEU A 160 19.95 6.49 -10.31
CA LEU A 160 20.24 5.14 -10.79
C LEU A 160 19.76 5.02 -12.24
N ARG A 161 20.64 4.65 -13.16
CA ARG A 161 20.29 4.28 -14.53
C ARG A 161 19.82 2.83 -14.54
N ILE A 162 18.63 2.59 -15.06
CA ILE A 162 18.05 1.25 -15.15
C ILE A 162 18.01 0.82 -16.60
N ARG A 163 18.76 -0.24 -16.88
CA ARG A 163 18.74 -0.96 -18.15
C ARG A 163 17.66 -2.05 -18.05
N ARG A 164 16.61 -2.00 -18.88
CA ARG A 164 15.60 -3.08 -18.87
C ARG A 164 16.17 -4.33 -19.52
N ALA A 165 16.12 -5.44 -18.79
CA ALA A 165 16.72 -6.72 -19.17
C ALA A 165 15.91 -7.56 -20.19
N HIS A 166 14.71 -7.12 -20.60
CA HIS A 166 13.86 -7.87 -21.54
C HIS A 166 13.50 -7.06 -22.79
N ALA A 167 13.72 -7.69 -23.94
CA ALA A 167 13.56 -7.18 -25.29
C ALA A 167 12.15 -6.63 -25.59
N ARG A 168 12.03 -5.30 -25.61
CA ARG A 168 11.19 -4.49 -26.53
C ARG A 168 11.48 -3.01 -26.25
N ALA A 169 12.39 -2.45 -27.04
CA ALA A 169 12.59 -1.04 -27.41
C ALA A 169 11.90 0.08 -26.58
N GLU A 170 12.05 0.11 -25.25
CA GLU A 170 11.86 1.32 -24.44
C GLU A 170 13.21 1.76 -23.89
N ALA A 171 13.50 3.06 -24.00
CA ALA A 171 14.78 3.67 -23.68
C ALA A 171 15.21 3.44 -22.22
N ASP A 172 16.53 3.41 -22.00
CA ASP A 172 17.14 3.50 -20.67
C ASP A 172 16.47 4.61 -19.85
N ARG A 173 16.01 4.27 -18.64
CA ARG A 173 15.42 5.26 -17.73
C ARG A 173 16.35 5.58 -16.58
N ARG A 174 16.30 6.82 -16.12
CA ARG A 174 16.97 7.27 -14.91
C ARG A 174 15.94 7.47 -13.82
N GLU A 175 16.17 6.89 -12.65
CA GLU A 175 15.31 7.03 -11.50
C GLU A 175 16.05 7.82 -10.41
N THR A 176 15.37 8.81 -9.84
CA THR A 176 15.85 9.50 -8.65
C THR A 176 15.83 8.56 -7.47
N VAL A 177 16.94 8.51 -6.75
CA VAL A 177 17.13 7.67 -5.57
C VAL A 177 16.70 8.46 -4.32
N PRO A 178 15.91 7.84 -3.42
CA PRO A 178 15.51 8.46 -2.16
C PRO A 178 16.71 8.99 -1.37
N PRO A 179 16.66 10.22 -0.79
CA PRO A 179 17.79 10.82 -0.08
C PRO A 179 18.46 9.92 0.96
N ALA A 180 17.65 9.16 1.71
CA ALA A 180 18.12 8.24 2.73
C ALA A 180 19.01 7.10 2.19
N LEU A 181 18.91 6.75 0.91
CA LEU A 181 19.65 5.64 0.29
C LEU A 181 20.89 6.10 -0.50
N ARG A 182 21.00 7.41 -0.80
CA ARG A 182 22.04 7.93 -1.72
C ARG A 182 23.45 7.64 -1.25
N ARG A 183 23.72 7.87 0.04
CA ARG A 183 25.06 7.64 0.63
C ARG A 183 25.49 6.18 0.51
N ASP A 184 24.59 5.26 0.86
CA ASP A 184 24.88 3.82 0.83
C ASP A 184 24.98 3.31 -0.60
N LEU A 185 24.14 3.81 -1.51
CA LEU A 185 24.20 3.48 -2.92
C LEU A 185 25.49 3.99 -3.58
N ALA A 186 25.90 5.22 -3.30
CA ALA A 186 27.17 5.78 -3.78
C ALA A 186 28.37 4.97 -3.26
N ARG A 187 28.32 4.54 -1.98
CA ARG A 187 29.34 3.67 -1.40
C ARG A 187 29.38 2.31 -2.11
N ALA A 188 28.23 1.68 -2.33
CA ALA A 188 28.13 0.40 -3.04
C ALA A 188 28.69 0.50 -4.46
N ALA A 189 28.34 1.57 -5.19
CA ALA A 189 28.84 1.82 -6.54
C ALA A 189 30.37 1.96 -6.60
N ARG A 190 30.96 2.71 -5.65
CA ARG A 190 32.44 2.85 -5.58
C ARG A 190 33.14 1.53 -5.31
N LEU A 191 32.57 0.67 -4.47
CA LEU A 191 33.11 -0.65 -4.18
C LEU A 191 32.96 -1.60 -5.38
N ALA A 192 31.87 -1.47 -6.15
CA ALA A 192 31.62 -2.27 -7.35
C ALA A 192 32.50 -1.86 -8.54
N GLY A 193 32.86 -0.57 -8.63
CA GLY A 193 33.57 -0.02 -9.79
C GLY A 193 32.76 -0.24 -11.09
N PRO A 194 33.38 -0.77 -12.17
CA PRO A 194 32.65 -1.10 -13.39
C PRO A 194 31.86 -2.42 -13.31
N GLY A 195 31.99 -3.18 -12.22
CA GLY A 195 31.34 -4.48 -12.05
C GLY A 195 29.88 -4.39 -11.59
N PRO A 196 29.25 -5.56 -11.32
CA PRO A 196 27.89 -5.63 -10.81
C PRO A 196 27.72 -4.81 -9.54
N LEU A 197 26.67 -3.98 -9.49
CA LEU A 197 26.39 -3.12 -8.33
C LEU A 197 26.22 -3.96 -7.05
N PHE A 198 25.62 -5.15 -7.19
CA PHE A 198 25.52 -6.15 -6.13
C PHE A 198 26.06 -7.49 -6.63
N ALA A 199 27.12 -7.96 -5.97
CA ALA A 199 27.77 -9.23 -6.28
C ALA A 199 27.72 -10.17 -5.09
N GLY A 200 27.65 -11.47 -5.37
CA GLY A 200 27.84 -12.51 -4.35
C GLY A 200 29.30 -12.59 -3.90
N ARG A 201 29.58 -13.45 -2.90
CA ARG A 201 30.92 -13.64 -2.31
C ARG A 201 32.06 -13.90 -3.31
N ARG A 202 31.76 -14.43 -4.49
CA ARG A 202 32.74 -14.74 -5.55
C ARG A 202 32.84 -13.65 -6.62
N GLY A 203 32.27 -12.47 -6.39
CA GLY A 203 32.22 -11.38 -7.39
C GLY A 203 31.21 -11.61 -8.52
N SER A 204 30.51 -12.75 -8.53
CA SER A 204 29.49 -13.06 -9.53
C SER A 204 28.21 -12.26 -9.28
N ARG A 205 27.57 -11.80 -10.37
CA ARG A 205 26.24 -11.19 -10.31
C ARG A 205 25.24 -12.17 -9.68
N TYR A 206 24.35 -11.65 -8.85
CA TYR A 206 23.21 -12.42 -8.37
C TYR A 206 22.23 -12.71 -9.51
N ASP A 207 21.69 -13.92 -9.52
CA ASP A 207 20.44 -14.24 -10.22
C ASP A 207 19.28 -14.29 -9.20
N HIS A 208 18.05 -14.49 -9.69
CA HIS A 208 16.87 -14.56 -8.83
C HIS A 208 16.99 -15.68 -7.77
N ALA A 209 17.53 -16.84 -8.14
CA ALA A 209 17.58 -18.01 -7.27
C ALA A 209 18.63 -17.84 -6.15
N SER A 210 19.84 -17.43 -6.51
CA SER A 210 20.96 -17.16 -5.61
C SER A 210 20.68 -15.99 -4.67
N TRP A 211 20.05 -14.92 -5.15
CA TRP A 211 19.61 -13.82 -4.29
C TRP A 211 18.52 -14.28 -3.32
N SER A 212 17.50 -14.99 -3.82
CA SER A 212 16.41 -15.47 -2.97
C SER A 212 16.91 -16.40 -1.86
N LYS A 213 17.79 -17.35 -2.19
CA LYS A 213 18.37 -18.32 -1.24
C LYS A 213 19.38 -17.69 -0.30
N GLY A 214 20.23 -16.78 -0.79
CA GLY A 214 21.35 -16.22 -0.03
C GLY A 214 21.03 -14.94 0.74
N VAL A 215 20.00 -14.20 0.34
CA VAL A 215 19.65 -12.89 0.89
C VAL A 215 18.25 -12.89 1.48
N PHE A 216 17.24 -13.11 0.62
CA PHE A 216 15.86 -12.84 0.98
C PHE A 216 15.29 -13.83 2.00
N ARG A 217 15.41 -15.14 1.78
CA ARG A 217 14.89 -16.15 2.69
C ARG A 217 15.56 -16.12 4.08
N PRO A 218 16.90 -15.97 4.20
CA PRO A 218 17.53 -15.79 5.49
C PRO A 218 17.06 -14.51 6.22
N ALA A 219 16.95 -13.39 5.51
CA ALA A 219 16.46 -12.14 6.08
C ALA A 219 14.99 -12.26 6.55
N LEU A 220 14.15 -12.93 5.76
CA LEU A 220 12.75 -13.20 6.09
C LEU A 220 12.63 -14.08 7.35
N ALA A 221 13.47 -15.11 7.47
CA ALA A 221 13.51 -15.96 8.66
C ALA A 221 13.99 -15.19 9.90
N ALA A 222 15.06 -14.39 9.77
CA ALA A 222 15.58 -13.55 10.85
C ALA A 222 14.63 -12.41 11.26
N ALA A 223 13.74 -11.99 10.37
CA ALA A 223 12.65 -11.06 10.67
C ALA A 223 11.41 -11.74 11.30
N GLY A 224 11.41 -13.07 11.46
CA GLY A 224 10.26 -13.81 12.00
C GLY A 224 9.09 -13.97 11.02
N LEU A 225 9.31 -13.76 9.72
CA LEU A 225 8.27 -13.69 8.68
C LEU A 225 8.27 -14.90 7.72
N ALA A 226 9.04 -15.95 8.00
CA ALA A 226 9.20 -17.10 7.10
C ALA A 226 7.88 -17.84 6.77
N ALA A 227 6.95 -17.91 7.73
CA ALA A 227 5.65 -18.56 7.55
C ALA A 227 4.62 -17.70 6.81
N ALA A 228 4.92 -16.43 6.53
CA ALA A 228 3.95 -15.47 5.99
C ALA A 228 3.77 -15.54 4.45
N GLY A 229 4.45 -16.47 3.76
CA GLY A 229 4.31 -16.66 2.31
C GLY A 229 4.81 -15.46 1.48
N VAL A 230 5.70 -14.64 2.06
CA VAL A 230 6.25 -13.44 1.41
C VAL A 230 7.19 -13.85 0.27
N THR A 231 7.03 -13.20 -0.88
CA THR A 231 7.86 -13.40 -2.08
C THR A 231 8.61 -12.12 -2.44
N PRO A 232 9.78 -12.21 -3.12
CA PRO A 232 10.56 -11.04 -3.53
C PRO A 232 9.77 -9.98 -4.30
N ARG A 233 8.82 -10.40 -5.14
CA ARG A 233 7.98 -9.50 -5.94
C ARG A 233 7.20 -8.52 -5.08
N MET A 234 6.87 -8.92 -3.86
CA MET A 234 6.05 -8.15 -2.93
C MET A 234 6.83 -7.03 -2.24
N LEU A 235 8.15 -6.99 -2.41
CA LEU A 235 8.96 -5.84 -2.01
C LEU A 235 8.77 -4.65 -2.94
N ARG A 236 8.36 -4.84 -4.19
CA ARG A 236 8.44 -3.79 -5.20
C ARG A 236 7.56 -2.60 -4.87
N GLY A 237 8.19 -1.42 -4.78
CA GLY A 237 7.50 -0.13 -4.73
C GLY A 237 6.53 0.03 -3.57
N LEU A 238 6.78 -0.64 -2.44
CA LEU A 238 5.98 -0.52 -1.23
C LEU A 238 6.00 0.90 -0.66
N ASP A 239 7.14 1.58 -0.79
CA ASP A 239 7.32 2.99 -0.46
C ASP A 239 7.47 3.85 -1.75
N ALA A 240 7.11 3.32 -2.93
CA ALA A 240 7.08 4.12 -4.17
C ALA A 240 6.06 5.26 -4.12
N ASP A 241 5.26 5.33 -3.05
CA ASP A 241 4.44 6.46 -2.63
C ASP A 241 5.25 7.76 -2.40
N TRP A 242 6.59 7.77 -2.43
CA TRP A 242 7.31 9.04 -2.58
C TRP A 242 7.06 9.71 -3.94
N ARG A 243 6.75 8.94 -5.00
CA ARG A 243 6.21 9.47 -6.28
C ARG A 243 4.70 9.67 -6.24
N GLY A 244 4.01 8.90 -5.39
CA GLY A 244 2.56 8.86 -5.24
C GLY A 244 1.97 9.90 -4.28
N ALA A 245 2.80 10.71 -3.61
CA ALA A 245 2.33 11.86 -2.85
C ALA A 245 1.59 12.89 -3.72
N ASP A 246 1.58 12.76 -5.06
CA ASP A 246 0.77 13.59 -5.97
C ASP A 246 -0.42 12.84 -6.62
N ASP A 247 -0.39 11.51 -6.73
CA ASP A 247 -1.40 10.77 -7.52
C ASP A 247 -2.66 10.37 -6.73
N ASP A 248 -2.53 10.13 -5.42
CA ASP A 248 -3.69 9.96 -4.50
C ASP A 248 -4.28 11.31 -4.03
N LEU A 249 -3.71 12.43 -4.47
CA LEU A 249 -4.19 13.80 -4.25
C LEU A 249 -4.84 14.43 -5.48
N LYS A 250 -5.14 13.66 -6.53
CA LYS A 250 -5.95 14.18 -7.65
C LYS A 250 -7.32 14.62 -7.13
N GLY A 251 -7.43 15.93 -6.86
CA GLY A 251 -8.61 16.60 -6.30
C GLY A 251 -8.48 17.12 -4.86
N VAL A 252 -7.41 16.79 -4.11
CA VAL A 252 -7.22 17.27 -2.73
C VAL A 252 -6.08 18.29 -2.68
N ARG A 253 -6.41 19.56 -2.42
CA ARG A 253 -5.43 20.63 -2.31
C ARG A 253 -4.69 20.54 -0.97
N LEU A 254 -3.39 20.26 -1.01
CA LEU A 254 -2.51 20.32 0.16
C LEU A 254 -1.71 21.62 0.20
N PHE A 255 -1.45 22.13 1.39
CA PHE A 255 -0.58 23.28 1.63
C PHE A 255 0.66 22.88 2.46
N ASP A 256 1.79 23.55 2.19
CA ASP A 256 2.98 23.53 3.05
C ASP A 256 2.75 24.30 4.35
N ALA A 257 3.74 24.23 5.23
CA ALA A 257 3.75 24.92 6.51
C ALA A 257 3.65 26.43 6.35
N ASP A 258 4.37 27.03 5.40
CA ASP A 258 4.41 28.49 5.23
C ASP A 258 3.05 29.04 4.76
N ARG A 259 2.44 28.39 3.78
CA ARG A 259 1.11 28.77 3.28
C ARG A 259 0.02 28.54 4.31
N THR A 260 0.08 27.43 5.04
CA THR A 260 -0.89 27.13 6.11
C THR A 260 -0.76 28.10 7.27
N ALA A 261 0.48 28.43 7.66
CA ALA A 261 0.77 29.42 8.69
C ALA A 261 0.21 30.81 8.31
N GLY A 262 0.40 31.22 7.04
CA GLY A 262 -0.18 32.45 6.52
C GLY A 262 -1.72 32.48 6.57
N LEU A 263 -2.39 31.38 6.23
CA LEU A 263 -3.86 31.29 6.27
C LEU A 263 -4.42 31.31 7.69
N LEU A 264 -3.69 30.74 8.65
CA LEU A 264 -4.10 30.68 10.05
C LEU A 264 -3.59 31.87 10.87
N SER A 265 -2.83 32.78 10.25
CA SER A 265 -2.16 33.91 10.93
C SER A 265 -1.30 33.46 12.12
N VAL A 266 -0.62 32.33 11.98
CA VAL A 266 0.35 31.79 12.95
C VAL A 266 1.74 31.73 12.34
N THR A 267 2.75 31.44 13.16
CA THR A 267 4.10 31.19 12.63
C THR A 267 4.25 29.74 12.15
N PRO A 268 5.12 29.45 11.16
CA PRO A 268 5.45 28.08 10.78
C PRO A 268 5.96 27.23 11.94
N ALA A 269 6.66 27.85 12.91
CA ALA A 269 7.13 27.18 14.12
C ALA A 269 5.97 26.74 15.04
N THR A 270 4.96 27.59 15.22
CA THR A 270 3.72 27.26 15.93
C THR A 270 3.00 26.10 15.26
N LEU A 271 2.90 26.12 13.93
CA LEU A 271 2.25 25.08 13.16
C LEU A 271 2.99 23.73 13.23
N ALA A 272 4.33 23.77 13.28
CA ALA A 272 5.16 22.58 13.49
C ALA A 272 5.02 22.00 14.91
N ALA A 273 4.80 22.83 15.92
CA ALA A 273 4.49 22.38 17.28
C ALA A 273 3.12 21.68 17.31
N TRP A 274 2.11 22.29 16.70
CA TRP A 274 0.76 21.72 16.55
C TRP A 274 0.77 20.34 15.89
N ALA A 275 1.53 20.18 14.80
CA ALA A 275 1.67 18.90 14.12
C ALA A 275 2.36 17.83 14.98
N ARG A 276 3.25 18.23 15.90
CA ARG A 276 3.98 17.32 16.79
C ARG A 276 3.14 16.89 17.98
N ASP A 277 2.43 17.84 18.58
CA ASP A 277 1.72 17.66 19.84
C ASP A 277 0.27 17.20 19.62
N GLY A 278 -0.21 17.23 18.38
CA GLY A 278 -1.58 16.84 18.00
C GLY A 278 -2.63 17.93 18.23
N ASP A 279 -2.20 19.10 18.69
CA ASP A 279 -3.04 20.25 19.00
C ASP A 279 -3.17 21.14 17.76
N GLY A 280 -4.28 21.12 17.02
CA GLY A 280 -4.51 22.06 15.92
C GLY A 280 -5.11 21.42 14.65
N VAL A 281 -4.76 21.95 13.48
CA VAL A 281 -5.20 21.38 12.20
C VAL A 281 -4.46 20.06 11.96
N PRO A 282 -5.16 18.95 11.66
CA PRO A 282 -4.53 17.67 11.37
C PRO A 282 -3.48 17.78 10.27
N ALA A 283 -2.26 17.41 10.59
CA ALA A 283 -1.15 17.38 9.65
C ALA A 283 -0.98 15.95 9.11
N ILE A 284 -0.76 15.85 7.80
CA ILE A 284 -0.25 14.65 7.15
C ILE A 284 1.27 14.75 7.23
N LEU A 285 1.89 13.84 7.98
CA LEU A 285 3.34 13.77 8.06
C LEU A 285 3.86 13.17 6.76
N THR A 286 4.54 13.99 5.96
CA THR A 286 5.23 13.54 4.75
C THR A 286 6.74 13.59 4.96
N PRO A 287 7.55 12.88 4.15
CA PRO A 287 9.00 13.00 4.19
C PRO A 287 9.53 14.42 3.93
N ALA A 288 8.75 15.30 3.27
CA ALA A 288 9.09 16.70 3.02
C ALA A 288 8.65 17.65 4.16
N GLY A 289 8.15 17.09 5.27
CA GLY A 289 7.56 17.83 6.38
C GLY A 289 6.04 17.70 6.44
N PRO A 290 5.42 18.25 7.49
CA PRO A 290 3.98 18.23 7.66
C PRO A 290 3.27 18.98 6.53
N ARG A 291 2.14 18.44 6.08
CA ARG A 291 1.25 19.02 5.06
C ARG A 291 -0.17 19.04 5.58
N TRP A 292 -0.96 20.03 5.15
CA TRP A 292 -2.34 20.19 5.62
C TRP A 292 -3.31 20.18 4.45
N ARG A 293 -4.45 19.52 4.62
CA ARG A 293 -5.54 19.56 3.64
C ARG A 293 -6.28 20.88 3.73
N GLN A 294 -6.59 21.49 2.60
CA GLN A 294 -7.41 22.72 2.56
C GLN A 294 -8.73 22.56 3.32
N ALA A 295 -9.43 21.43 3.16
CA ALA A 295 -10.69 21.16 3.85
C ALA A 295 -10.55 21.14 5.39
N ASP A 296 -9.43 20.62 5.90
CA ASP A 296 -9.19 20.56 7.35
C ASP A 296 -8.85 21.95 7.91
N ILE A 297 -8.12 22.77 7.13
CA ILE A 297 -7.82 24.17 7.46
C ILE A 297 -9.13 24.98 7.50
N GLU A 298 -9.96 24.87 6.46
CA GLU A 298 -11.25 25.58 6.38
C GLU A 298 -12.19 25.17 7.51
N ALA A 299 -12.28 23.87 7.81
CA ALA A 299 -13.09 23.37 8.92
C ALA A 299 -12.57 23.88 10.28
N TRP A 300 -11.25 24.00 10.45
CA TRP A 300 -10.65 24.54 11.68
C TRP A 300 -10.92 26.04 11.83
N ILE A 301 -10.76 26.82 10.76
CA ILE A 301 -11.09 28.26 10.74
C ILE A 301 -12.58 28.44 11.07
N GLY A 302 -13.46 27.64 10.47
CA GLY A 302 -14.90 27.70 10.73
C GLY A 302 -15.26 27.45 12.19
N ARG A 303 -14.64 26.45 12.84
CA ARG A 303 -14.85 26.19 14.28
C ARG A 303 -14.37 27.33 15.17
N HIS A 304 -13.22 27.94 14.87
CA HIS A 304 -12.63 28.99 15.70
C HIS A 304 -13.27 30.37 15.47
N ALA A 305 -13.77 30.65 14.26
CA ALA A 305 -14.58 31.84 13.98
C ALA A 305 -15.98 31.77 14.63
N ALA A 306 -16.47 30.58 14.96
CA ALA A 306 -17.71 30.39 15.72
C ALA A 306 -17.50 30.49 17.24
N ALA A 307 -16.31 30.13 17.75
CA ALA A 307 -15.98 30.21 19.17
C ALA A 307 -15.52 31.61 19.64
N GLY A 308 -15.19 32.51 18.72
CA GLY A 308 -14.89 33.91 18.97
C GLY A 308 -16.09 34.86 18.89
N ARG A 309 -17.31 34.33 18.96
CA ARG A 309 -18.59 35.08 19.03
C ARG A 309 -19.34 34.76 20.32
#